data_AF-A0A843EGM9-F1
#
_entry.id   AF-A0A843EGM9-F1
#
_cell.length_a   1.000
_cell.length_b   1.000
_cell.length_c   1.000
_cell.angle_alpha   90.00
_cell.angle_beta   90.00
_cell.angle_gamma   90.00
#
_symmetry.space_group_name_H-M   'P 1'
#
loop_
_entity.id
_entity.type
_entity.pdbx_description
1 polymer ?
#
loop_
_entity_poly.entity_id
_entity_poly.type
_entity_poly.pdbx_seq_one_letter_code
_entity_poly.pdbx_strand_id
1 'polypeptide(L)'
;ATDLADIMVRERKIPFRTAHKIVGRIVNEAVAEGVNPSEIDGAYVDNVAEELGFDKLNLDDELIHNALNPIENVKIRNVPGGPSPEMVQLAIDNMNIFLDVEFEKQGI
;
A
#
# COMPACT_ATOMS: atom_id res chain seq x y z
N ALA A 1 2.72 -5.68 0.97
CA ALA A 1 4.04 -5.48 1.61
C ALA A 1 4.28 -4.00 1.90
N THR A 2 4.48 -3.14 0.90
CA THR A 2 4.81 -1.70 1.11
C THR A 2 3.81 -0.96 2.00
N ASP A 3 2.51 -1.03 1.71
CA ASP A 3 1.52 -0.28 2.49
C ASP A 3 1.40 -0.77 3.94
N LEU A 4 1.63 -2.06 4.21
CA LEU A 4 1.70 -2.57 5.58
C LEU A 4 2.90 -1.98 6.35
N ALA A 5 4.07 -1.86 5.70
CA ALA A 5 5.23 -1.22 6.31
C ALA A 5 4.96 0.26 6.58
N ASP A 6 4.32 0.97 5.66
CA ASP A 6 3.95 2.38 5.81
C ASP A 6 2.96 2.58 6.98
N ILE A 7 1.99 1.68 7.15
CA ILE A 7 1.08 1.69 8.31
C ILE A 7 1.84 1.52 9.61
N MET A 8 2.79 0.57 9.69
CA MET A 8 3.57 0.39 10.91
C MET A 8 4.35 1.67 11.27
N VAL A 9 4.97 2.33 10.29
CA VAL A 9 5.68 3.61 10.50
C VAL A 9 4.71 4.71 10.94
N ARG A 10 3.56 4.82 10.29
CA ARG A 10 2.58 5.88 10.56
C ARG A 10 1.94 5.73 11.95
N GLU A 11 1.46 4.52 12.26
CA GLU A 11 0.63 4.22 13.42
C GLU A 11 1.42 3.87 14.68
N ARG A 12 2.63 3.30 14.52
CA ARG A 12 3.46 2.84 15.66
C ARG A 12 4.81 3.55 15.73
N LYS A 13 5.09 4.48 14.82
CA LYS A 13 6.33 5.30 14.80
C LYS A 13 7.61 4.46 14.76
N ILE A 14 7.52 3.23 14.27
CA ILE A 14 8.70 2.39 14.11
C ILE A 14 9.55 2.92 12.94
N PRO A 15 10.89 2.83 13.00
CA PRO A 15 11.73 3.21 11.87
C PRO A 15 11.39 2.42 10.61
N PHE A 16 11.38 3.07 9.45
CA PHE A 16 11.02 2.45 8.17
C PHE A 16 11.82 1.18 7.86
N ARG A 17 13.13 1.18 8.18
CA ARG A 17 14.00 0.00 8.01
C ARG A 17 13.53 -1.18 8.87
N THR A 18 13.04 -0.90 10.07
CA THR A 18 12.47 -1.92 10.97
C THR A 18 11.15 -2.45 10.44
N ALA A 19 10.24 -1.56 10.03
CA ALA A 19 8.97 -1.94 9.41
C ALA A 19 9.18 -2.85 8.20
N HIS A 20 10.09 -2.48 7.30
CA HIS A 20 10.43 -3.30 6.14
C HIS A 20 10.99 -4.67 6.51
N LYS A 21 11.78 -4.77 7.58
CA LYS A 21 12.31 -6.06 8.06
C LYS A 21 11.19 -6.97 8.57
N ILE A 22 10.28 -6.42 9.38
CA ILE A 22 9.12 -7.17 9.92
C ILE A 22 8.24 -7.66 8.78
N VAL A 23 7.83 -6.76 7.88
CA VAL A 23 7.01 -7.12 6.71
C VAL A 23 7.70 -8.12 5.79
N GLY A 24 9.01 -7.99 5.58
CA GLY A 24 9.77 -8.97 4.80
C GLY A 24 9.71 -10.37 5.40
N ARG A 25 9.74 -10.49 6.74
CA ARG A 25 9.58 -11.76 7.44
C ARG A 25 8.14 -12.30 7.31
N ILE A 26 7.13 -11.45 7.51
CA ILE A 26 5.71 -11.80 7.33
C ILE A 26 5.47 -12.39 5.94
N VAL A 27 5.99 -11.76 4.89
CA VAL A 27 5.81 -12.23 3.50
C VAL A 27 6.47 -13.60 3.30
N ASN A 28 7.69 -13.81 3.82
CA ASN A 28 8.39 -15.07 3.67
C ASN A 28 7.66 -16.22 4.38
N GLU A 29 7.15 -15.99 5.59
CA GLU A 29 6.41 -16.99 6.35
C GLU A 29 5.06 -17.30 5.71
N ALA A 30 4.29 -16.26 5.35
CA ALA A 30 3.00 -16.46 4.70
C ALA A 30 3.14 -17.28 3.40
N VAL A 31 4.19 -17.03 2.62
CA VAL A 31 4.49 -17.82 1.41
C VAL A 31 4.89 -19.26 1.74
N ALA A 32 5.71 -19.48 2.78
CA ALA A 32 6.13 -20.82 3.18
C ALA A 32 4.97 -21.66 3.76
N GLU A 33 4.03 -21.00 4.43
CA GLU A 33 2.87 -21.62 5.08
C GLU A 33 1.64 -21.72 4.17
N GLY A 34 1.65 -21.03 3.02
CA GLY A 34 0.51 -20.96 2.10
C GLY A 34 -0.64 -20.09 2.61
N VAL A 35 -0.36 -19.14 3.51
CA VAL A 35 -1.32 -18.21 4.10
C VAL A 35 -1.64 -17.10 3.10
N ASN A 36 -2.93 -16.84 2.85
CA ASN A 36 -3.34 -15.71 2.03
C ASN A 36 -3.16 -14.38 2.77
N PRO A 37 -2.90 -13.26 2.05
CA PRO A 37 -2.82 -11.95 2.67
C PRO A 37 -4.07 -11.53 3.46
N SER A 38 -5.25 -12.03 3.09
CA SER A 38 -6.51 -11.78 3.81
C SER A 38 -6.64 -12.53 5.14
N GLU A 39 -5.73 -13.46 5.42
CA GLU A 39 -5.70 -14.25 6.65
C GLU A 39 -4.65 -13.70 7.65
N ILE A 40 -3.90 -12.66 7.25
CA ILE A 40 -2.91 -12.02 8.10
C ILE A 40 -3.61 -10.99 8.99
N ASP A 41 -3.66 -11.27 10.29
CA ASP A 41 -4.25 -10.42 11.33
C ASP A 41 -3.18 -9.79 12.25
N GLY A 42 -3.62 -9.01 13.25
CA GLY A 42 -2.74 -8.38 14.23
C GLY A 42 -1.94 -9.39 15.04
N ALA A 43 -2.50 -10.56 15.34
CA ALA A 43 -1.81 -11.62 16.08
C ALA A 43 -0.66 -12.21 15.26
N TYR A 44 -0.87 -12.44 13.95
CA TYR A 44 0.18 -12.87 13.03
C TYR A 44 1.31 -11.84 12.99
N VAL A 45 0.97 -10.57 12.80
CA VAL A 45 1.95 -9.48 12.76
C VAL A 45 2.75 -9.38 14.06
N ASP A 46 2.08 -9.49 15.21
CA ASP A 46 2.70 -9.42 16.53
C ASP A 46 3.63 -10.61 16.79
N ASN A 47 3.23 -11.83 16.41
CA ASN A 47 4.08 -13.02 16.53
C ASN A 47 5.39 -12.82 15.74
N VAL A 48 5.31 -12.34 14.50
CA VAL A 48 6.50 -12.10 13.67
C VAL A 48 7.37 -10.97 14.24
N ALA A 49 6.76 -9.92 14.80
CA ALA A 49 7.50 -8.85 15.45
C ALA A 49 8.27 -9.36 16.68
N GLU A 50 7.62 -10.16 17.54
CA GLU A 50 8.22 -10.76 18.73
C GLU A 50 9.36 -11.72 18.38
N GLU A 51 9.21 -12.57 17.36
CA GLU A 51 10.27 -13.47 16.89
C GLU A 51 11.52 -12.73 16.41
N LEU A 52 11.35 -11.52 15.89
CA LEU A 52 12.45 -10.65 15.47
C LEU A 52 13.04 -9.83 16.62
N GLY A 53 12.51 -9.98 17.85
CA GLY A 53 12.94 -9.28 19.06
C GLY A 53 12.34 -7.89 19.22
N PHE A 54 11.20 -7.60 18.61
CA PHE A 54 10.47 -6.34 18.76
C PHE A 54 9.25 -6.51 19.67
N ASP A 55 8.80 -5.41 20.26
CA ASP A 55 7.54 -5.37 21.00
C ASP A 55 6.34 -5.59 20.06
N LYS A 56 5.25 -6.10 20.62
CA LYS A 56 3.97 -6.20 19.92
C LYS A 56 3.55 -4.85 19.35
N LEU A 57 3.22 -4.86 18.07
CA LEU A 57 2.74 -3.68 17.37
C LEU A 57 1.27 -3.43 17.70
N ASN A 58 0.48 -4.44 18.08
CA ASN A 58 -0.94 -4.31 18.41
C ASN A 58 -1.69 -3.50 17.35
N LEU A 59 -1.42 -3.77 16.07
CA LEU A 59 -2.11 -3.11 14.96
C LEU A 59 -3.54 -3.64 14.87
N ASP A 60 -4.45 -2.76 14.48
CA ASP A 60 -5.85 -3.12 14.27
C ASP A 60 -5.98 -3.98 13.01
N ASP A 61 -6.82 -5.01 13.06
CA ASP A 61 -7.01 -5.96 11.97
C ASP A 61 -7.56 -5.27 10.71
N GLU A 62 -8.45 -4.28 10.84
CA GLU A 62 -8.94 -3.53 9.68
C GLU A 62 -7.82 -2.74 9.02
N LEU A 63 -6.91 -2.15 9.81
CA LEU A 63 -5.74 -1.45 9.26
C LEU A 63 -4.85 -2.41 8.46
N ILE A 64 -4.61 -3.61 8.98
CA ILE A 64 -3.79 -4.63 8.31
C ILE A 64 -4.46 -5.08 7.01
N HIS A 65 -5.74 -5.46 7.08
CA HIS A 65 -6.49 -5.91 5.91
C HIS A 65 -6.57 -4.83 4.83
N ASN A 66 -6.76 -3.57 5.21
CA ASN A 66 -6.75 -2.45 4.26
C ASN A 66 -5.38 -2.28 3.58
N ALA A 67 -4.28 -2.39 4.34
CA ALA A 67 -2.92 -2.35 3.77
C ALA A 67 -2.60 -3.52 2.83
N LEU A 68 -3.22 -4.67 3.06
CA LEU A 68 -3.03 -5.88 2.25
C LEU A 68 -4.03 -5.98 1.09
N ASN A 69 -5.01 -5.08 1.01
CA ASN A 69 -5.97 -5.04 -0.07
C ASN A 69 -5.45 -4.20 -1.26
N PRO A 70 -5.16 -4.82 -2.41
CA PRO A 70 -4.61 -4.11 -3.56
C PRO A 70 -5.56 -3.04 -4.12
N ILE A 71 -6.87 -3.26 -4.03
CA ILE A 71 -7.87 -2.30 -4.53
C ILE A 71 -7.87 -1.03 -3.67
N GLU A 72 -7.79 -1.19 -2.35
CA GLU A 72 -7.70 -0.03 -1.45
C GLU A 72 -6.38 0.70 -1.63
N ASN A 73 -5.26 -0.02 -1.79
CA ASN A 73 -3.95 0.58 -2.05
C ASN A 73 -3.92 1.45 -3.32
N VAL A 74 -4.68 1.07 -4.36
CA VAL A 74 -4.83 1.89 -5.56
C VAL A 74 -5.68 3.13 -5.27
N LYS A 75 -6.83 2.97 -4.60
CA LYS A 75 -7.76 4.07 -4.30
C LYS A 75 -7.13 5.14 -3.42
N ILE A 76 -6.37 4.77 -2.39
CA ILE A 76 -5.82 5.73 -1.42
C ILE A 76 -4.72 6.62 -2.01
N ARG A 77 -4.08 6.23 -3.12
CA ARG A 77 -3.02 7.00 -3.77
C ARG A 77 -3.61 8.12 -4.64
N ASN A 78 -4.42 8.97 -4.01
CA ASN A 78 -5.18 10.05 -4.61
C ASN A 78 -4.38 11.37 -4.65
N VAL A 79 -3.18 11.31 -5.21
CA VAL A 79 -2.31 12.48 -5.43
C VAL A 79 -2.18 12.72 -6.94
N PRO A 80 -1.91 13.96 -7.41
CA PRO A 80 -1.68 14.21 -8.83
C PRO A 80 -0.64 13.25 -9.42
N GLY A 81 -1.02 12.54 -10.49
CA GLY A 81 -0.20 11.49 -11.11
C GLY A 81 -0.26 10.11 -10.43
N GLY A 82 -1.11 9.95 -9.41
CA GLY A 82 -1.35 8.68 -8.72
C GLY A 82 -2.28 7.74 -9.49
N PRO A 83 -2.34 6.45 -9.11
CA PRO A 83 -3.12 5.42 -9.80
C PRO A 83 -4.61 5.39 -9.40
N SER A 84 -5.07 6.27 -8.49
CA SER A 84 -6.48 6.26 -8.09
C SER A 84 -7.38 6.50 -9.31
N PRO A 85 -8.59 5.91 -9.37
CA PRO A 85 -9.50 6.13 -10.50
C PRO A 85 -9.77 7.61 -10.78
N GLU A 86 -9.90 8.42 -9.72
CA GLU A 86 -10.09 9.87 -9.82
C GLU A 86 -8.88 10.57 -10.48
N MET A 87 -7.65 10.26 -10.05
CA MET A 87 -6.45 10.89 -10.60
C MET A 87 -6.13 10.41 -12.02
N VAL A 88 -6.45 9.15 -12.34
CA VAL A 88 -6.35 8.63 -13.71
C VAL A 88 -7.37 9.31 -14.62
N GLN A 89 -8.61 9.51 -14.17
CA GLN A 89 -9.60 10.24 -14.96
C GLN A 89 -9.17 11.69 -15.20
N LEU A 90 -8.66 12.38 -14.17
CA LEU A 90 -8.11 13.73 -14.31
C LEU A 90 -6.95 13.76 -15.33
N ALA A 91 -6.08 12.75 -15.32
CA ALA A 91 -4.99 12.65 -16.29
C ALA A 91 -5.50 12.46 -17.73
N ILE A 92 -6.53 11.64 -17.93
CA ILE A 92 -7.19 11.44 -19.23
C ILE A 92 -7.79 12.76 -19.73
N ASP A 93 -8.53 13.46 -18.88
CA ASP A 93 -9.19 14.72 -19.24
C ASP A 93 -8.17 15.79 -19.66
N ASN A 94 -7.06 15.91 -18.91
CA ASN A 94 -5.97 16.81 -19.26
C ASN A 94 -5.29 16.42 -20.58
N MET A 95 -5.15 15.13 -20.86
CA MET A 95 -4.59 14.64 -22.13
C MET A 95 -5.50 14.96 -23.31
N ASN A 96 -6.82 14.83 -23.16
CA ASN A 96 -7.77 15.20 -24.20
C ASN A 96 -7.70 16.69 -24.52
N ILE A 97 -7.66 17.55 -23.49
CA ILE A 97 -7.49 19.00 -23.67
C ILE A 97 -6.19 19.31 -24.42
N PHE A 98 -5.09 18.65 -24.05
CA PHE A 98 -3.82 18.82 -24.74
C PHE A 98 -3.90 18.42 -26.22
N LEU A 99 -4.53 17.27 -26.52
CA LEU A 99 -4.68 16.80 -27.90
C LEU A 99 -5.52 17.76 -28.74
N ASP A 100 -6.63 18.26 -28.21
CA ASP A 100 -7.48 19.24 -28.89
C ASP A 100 -6.67 20.49 -29.29
N VAL A 101 -5.88 21.03 -28.35
CA VAL A 101 -5.01 22.20 -28.60
C VAL A 101 -3.95 21.90 -29.65
N GLU A 102 -3.37 20.70 -29.67
CA GLU A 102 -2.34 20.33 -30.64
C GLU A 102 -2.93 20.06 -32.04
N PHE A 103 -4.13 19.50 -32.13
CA PHE A 103 -4.82 19.33 -33.40
C PHE A 103 -5.21 20.67 -34.03
N GLU A 104 -5.78 21.59 -33.23
CA GLU A 104 -6.08 22.95 -33.69
C GLU A 104 -4.85 23.66 -34.27
N LYS A 105 -3.69 23.54 -33.62
CA LYS A 105 -2.42 24.11 -34.12
C LYS A 105 -1.96 23.51 -35.45
N GLN A 106 -2.26 22.23 -35.69
CA GLN A 106 -1.90 21.53 -36.92
C GLN A 106 -2.94 21.73 -38.04
N GLY A 107 -4.07 22.38 -37.75
CA GLY A 107 -5.13 22.65 -38.72
C GLY A 107 -5.91 21.39 -39.13
N ILE A 108 -5.94 20.38 -38.25
CA ILE A 108 -6.73 19.15 -38.37
C ILE A 108 -7.86 19.13 -37.35
#